data_AF-M6HGR2-F1
#
_entry.id   AF-M6HGR2-F1
#
_cell.length_a   1.000
_cell.length_b   1.000
_cell.length_c   1.000
_cell.angle_alpha   90.00
_cell.angle_beta   90.00
_cell.angle_gamma   90.00
#
_symmetry.space_group_name_H-M   'P 1'
#
loop_
_entity.id
_entity.type
_entity.pdbx_description
1 polymer ?
#
loop_
_entity_poly.entity_id
_entity_poly.type
_entity_poly.pdbx_seq_one_letter_code
_entity_poly.pdbx_strand_id
1 'polypeptide(L)'
;MGTNIFPDIKLNERRGGFYLTIGVGNYETNGLMIGAINLSSKGINVAVINKNTEGFNLGIINLQEGSAFSIGAVNIGSSRDVGFQIGIINYCPNNTIPIMLVANYCSSPSPQSE
;
A
#
# COMPACT_ATOMS: atom_id res chain seq x y z
N MET A 1 38.93 -18.61 6.46
CA MET A 1 38.73 -17.74 5.28
C MET A 1 37.23 -17.57 5.11
N GLY A 2 36.66 -16.44 5.55
CA GLY A 2 35.27 -16.08 5.29
C GLY A 2 35.26 -14.85 4.38
N THR A 3 34.56 -14.92 3.25
CA THR A 3 34.38 -13.75 2.38
C THR A 3 33.27 -12.89 2.95
N ASN A 4 33.55 -11.60 3.19
CA ASN A 4 32.55 -10.65 3.62
C ASN A 4 31.47 -10.52 2.53
N ILE A 5 30.21 -10.76 2.92
CA ILE A 5 29.02 -10.71 2.06
C ILE A 5 28.58 -9.25 1.81
N PHE A 6 29.24 -8.29 2.46
CA PHE A 6 28.94 -6.87 2.36
C PHE A 6 30.07 -6.14 1.65
N PRO A 7 29.82 -5.54 0.46
CA PRO A 7 30.82 -4.74 -0.24
C PRO A 7 31.03 -3.38 0.44
N ASP A 8 32.26 -2.86 0.37
CA ASP A 8 32.63 -1.54 0.90
C ASP A 8 31.83 -0.41 0.22
N ILE A 9 31.14 0.39 1.04
CA ILE A 9 30.26 1.48 0.57
C ILE A 9 31.07 2.77 0.45
N LYS A 10 31.21 3.30 -0.78
CA LYS A 10 31.81 4.62 -1.02
C LYS A 10 30.85 5.75 -0.66
N LEU A 11 31.19 6.50 0.39
CA LEU A 11 30.42 7.62 0.92
C LEU A 11 30.68 8.94 0.15
N ASN A 12 30.21 9.07 -1.10
CA ASN A 12 30.06 10.40 -1.73
C ASN A 12 29.24 10.44 -3.04
N GLU A 13 28.47 9.40 -3.35
CA GLU A 13 27.50 9.43 -4.46
C GLU A 13 26.11 9.38 -3.84
N ARG A 14 25.17 10.23 -4.30
CA ARG A 14 23.75 10.02 -4.01
C ARG A 14 23.28 8.77 -4.73
N ARG A 15 23.57 7.61 -4.13
CA ARG A 15 23.06 6.33 -4.57
C ARG A 15 21.63 6.25 -4.11
N GLY A 16 20.70 6.04 -5.04
CA GLY A 16 19.34 5.64 -4.69
C GLY A 16 19.42 4.42 -3.77
N GLY A 17 18.96 4.57 -2.54
CA GLY A 17 18.91 3.50 -1.55
C GLY A 17 17.56 2.81 -1.56
N PHE A 18 17.55 1.53 -1.22
CA PHE A 18 16.32 0.78 -0.97
C PHE A 18 16.15 0.59 0.53
N TYR A 19 14.99 0.96 1.06
CA TYR A 19 14.66 0.80 2.47
C TYR A 19 13.85 -0.48 2.65
N LEU A 20 14.28 -1.37 3.55
CA LEU A 20 13.55 -2.58 3.94
C LEU A 20 13.21 -2.48 5.43
N THR A 21 11.93 -2.56 5.75
CA THR A 21 11.45 -2.62 7.14
C THR A 21 10.72 -3.94 7.38
N ILE A 22 11.11 -4.66 8.43
CA ILE A 22 10.47 -5.90 8.84
C ILE A 22 10.10 -5.78 10.31
N GLY A 23 8.84 -6.04 10.66
CA GLY A 23 8.38 -5.88 12.03
C GLY A 23 6.93 -6.27 12.23
N VAL A 24 6.50 -6.43 13.47
CA VAL A 24 5.10 -6.69 13.78
C VAL A 24 4.23 -5.47 13.47
N GLY A 25 4.71 -4.28 13.84
CA GLY A 25 4.09 -3.00 13.50
C GLY A 25 5.12 -2.06 12.88
N ASN A 26 4.83 -1.57 11.68
CA ASN A 26 5.63 -0.59 10.96
C ASN A 26 4.81 0.69 10.84
N TYR A 27 5.37 1.83 11.22
CA TYR A 27 4.69 3.13 11.23
C TYR A 27 5.54 4.16 10.50
N GLU A 28 4.92 4.90 9.57
CA GLU A 28 5.53 6.01 8.85
C GLU A 28 6.83 5.63 8.14
N THR A 29 6.80 4.46 7.49
CA THR A 29 7.93 3.86 6.81
C THR A 29 7.87 4.09 5.31
N ASN A 30 9.03 4.07 4.65
CA ASN A 30 9.14 4.16 3.20
C ASN A 30 9.90 2.95 2.66
N GLY A 31 9.62 2.54 1.42
CA GLY A 31 10.38 1.49 0.71
C GLY A 31 9.62 0.17 0.60
N LEU A 32 10.20 -0.94 1.07
CA LEU A 32 9.55 -2.24 1.20
C LEU A 32 9.30 -2.55 2.67
N MET A 33 8.06 -2.86 3.00
CA MET A 33 7.61 -3.12 4.37
C MET A 33 6.96 -4.49 4.44
N ILE A 34 7.43 -5.33 5.35
CA ILE A 34 6.90 -6.66 5.61
C ILE A 34 6.51 -6.72 7.08
N GLY A 35 5.24 -6.97 7.37
CA GLY A 35 4.80 -7.02 8.76
C GLY A 35 3.41 -7.57 8.98
N ALA A 36 2.94 -7.52 10.23
CA ALA A 36 1.53 -7.80 10.50
C ALA A 36 0.68 -6.54 10.24
N ILE A 37 1.21 -5.37 10.62
CA ILE A 37 0.53 -4.08 10.50
C ILE A 37 1.49 -3.05 9.90
N ASN A 38 1.11 -2.44 8.77
CA ASN A 38 1.79 -1.27 8.21
C ASN A 38 0.84 -0.05 8.30
N LEU A 39 1.33 1.06 8.83
CA LEU A 39 0.58 2.28 9.09
C LEU A 39 1.27 3.49 8.46
N SER A 40 0.54 4.30 7.70
CA SER A 40 1.05 5.55 7.11
C SER A 40 2.32 5.33 6.28
N SER A 41 2.40 4.18 5.61
CA SER A 41 3.60 3.70 4.91
C SER A 41 3.52 3.94 3.40
N LYS A 42 4.66 4.20 2.75
CA LYS A 42 4.73 4.45 1.29
C LYS A 42 5.67 3.49 0.58
N GLY A 43 5.22 2.93 -0.54
CA GLY A 43 6.03 2.03 -1.37
C GLY A 43 5.37 0.67 -1.53
N ILE A 44 6.08 -0.41 -1.20
CA ILE A 44 5.56 -1.78 -1.26
C ILE A 44 5.27 -2.27 0.16
N ASN A 45 4.00 -2.42 0.50
CA ASN A 45 3.53 -2.82 1.81
C ASN A 45 2.95 -4.23 1.76
N VAL A 46 3.58 -5.19 2.44
CA VAL A 46 3.11 -6.57 2.57
C VAL A 46 2.78 -6.83 4.03
N ALA A 47 1.48 -6.89 4.35
CA ALA A 47 1.05 -7.15 5.72
C ALA A 47 -0.36 -7.72 5.83
N VAL A 48 -0.75 -8.19 7.00
CA VAL A 48 -2.15 -8.60 7.25
C VAL A 48 -3.06 -7.38 7.13
N ILE A 49 -2.65 -6.26 7.74
CA ILE A 49 -3.36 -4.99 7.71
C ILE A 49 -2.42 -3.89 7.18
N ASN A 50 -2.82 -3.23 6.11
CA ASN A 50 -2.20 -1.99 5.64
C ASN A 50 -3.18 -0.84 5.85
N LYS A 51 -2.78 0.21 6.57
CA LYS A 51 -3.62 1.36 6.88
C LYS A 51 -2.95 2.68 6.50
N ASN A 52 -3.71 3.55 5.84
CA ASN A 52 -3.24 4.84 5.36
C ASN A 52 -1.98 4.71 4.49
N THR A 53 -1.90 3.65 3.68
CA THR A 53 -0.72 3.35 2.90
C THR A 53 -0.86 3.78 1.44
N GLU A 54 0.25 4.17 0.83
CA GLU A 54 0.36 4.55 -0.58
C GLU A 54 1.29 3.60 -1.33
N GLY A 55 1.11 3.50 -2.65
CA GLY A 55 1.90 2.62 -3.51
C GLY A 55 1.26 1.23 -3.70
N PHE A 56 2.05 0.16 -3.61
CA PHE A 56 1.57 -1.21 -3.75
C PHE A 56 1.28 -1.81 -2.38
N ASN A 57 0.05 -2.27 -2.16
CA ASN A 57 -0.36 -2.91 -0.92
C ASN A 57 -0.80 -4.35 -1.19
N LEU A 58 -0.23 -5.30 -0.45
CA LEU A 58 -0.66 -6.69 -0.42
C LEU A 58 -1.02 -7.05 1.00
N GLY A 59 -2.25 -7.50 1.21
CA GLY A 59 -2.71 -7.87 2.54
C GLY A 59 -4.10 -8.45 2.61
N ILE A 60 -4.57 -8.74 3.81
CA ILE A 60 -5.95 -9.19 4.00
C ILE A 60 -6.87 -7.97 3.98
N ILE A 61 -6.50 -6.93 4.74
CA ILE A 61 -7.24 -5.67 4.83
C ILE A 61 -6.32 -4.53 4.38
N ASN A 62 -6.75 -3.79 3.36
CA ASN A 62 -6.04 -2.61 2.88
C ASN A 62 -6.96 -1.38 2.99
N LEU A 63 -6.56 -0.40 3.80
CA LEU A 63 -7.23 0.90 3.96
C LEU A 63 -6.32 1.96 3.34
N GLN A 64 -6.64 2.41 2.13
CA GLN A 64 -5.82 3.35 1.38
C GLN A 64 -6.45 4.75 1.37
N GLU A 65 -5.66 5.78 1.65
CA GLU A 65 -6.12 7.18 1.60
C GLU A 65 -5.68 7.91 0.33
N GLY A 66 -4.61 7.45 -0.33
CA GLY A 66 -4.07 8.04 -1.55
C GLY A 66 -4.03 7.07 -2.74
N SER A 67 -3.28 7.45 -3.78
CA SER A 67 -3.08 6.61 -4.96
C SER A 67 -2.33 5.32 -4.60
N ALA A 68 -3.04 4.21 -4.68
CA ALA A 68 -2.49 2.90 -4.36
C ALA A 68 -3.09 1.80 -5.23
N PHE A 69 -2.26 0.80 -5.49
CA PHE A 69 -2.62 -0.48 -6.06
C PHE A 69 -2.70 -1.51 -4.91
N SER A 70 -3.91 -1.93 -4.55
CA SER A 70 -4.12 -2.83 -3.42
C SER A 70 -4.67 -4.18 -3.85
N ILE A 71 -4.03 -5.25 -3.40
CA ILE A 71 -4.53 -6.62 -3.53
C ILE A 71 -4.84 -7.16 -2.13
N GLY A 72 -6.08 -7.62 -1.92
CA GLY A 72 -6.48 -8.20 -0.66
C GLY A 72 -7.89 -8.75 -0.59
N ALA A 73 -8.26 -9.30 0.57
CA ALA A 73 -9.62 -9.79 0.77
C ALA A 73 -10.61 -8.61 0.85
N VAL A 74 -10.24 -7.59 1.61
CA VAL A 74 -11.01 -6.36 1.80
C VAL A 74 -10.13 -5.17 1.46
N ASN A 75 -10.49 -4.42 0.43
CA ASN A 75 -9.83 -3.16 0.08
C ASN A 75 -10.82 -2.01 0.24
N ILE A 76 -10.40 -0.94 0.92
CA ILE A 76 -11.18 0.25 1.17
C ILE A 76 -10.35 1.45 0.73
N GLY A 77 -10.81 2.13 -0.31
CA GLY A 77 -10.18 3.35 -0.83
C GLY A 77 -10.88 4.62 -0.38
N SER A 78 -10.11 5.71 -0.35
CA SER A 78 -10.62 7.08 -0.18
C SER A 78 -10.79 7.78 -1.52
N SER A 79 -11.72 8.72 -1.58
CA SER A 79 -12.17 9.42 -2.79
C SER A 79 -11.18 10.42 -3.40
N ARG A 80 -9.99 10.59 -2.81
CA ARG A 80 -9.11 11.72 -3.13
C ARG A 80 -8.22 11.48 -4.34
N ASP A 81 -7.88 10.23 -4.64
CA ASP A 81 -6.90 9.87 -5.68
C ASP A 81 -7.33 8.67 -6.52
N VAL A 82 -6.71 8.51 -7.70
CA VAL A 82 -6.90 7.34 -8.57
C VAL A 82 -6.20 6.13 -7.97
N GLY A 83 -6.96 5.09 -7.65
CA GLY A 83 -6.45 3.82 -7.12
C GLY A 83 -6.91 2.63 -7.96
N PHE A 84 -6.27 1.49 -7.74
CA PHE A 84 -6.68 0.22 -8.33
C PHE A 84 -6.76 -0.83 -7.24
N GLN A 85 -7.87 -1.56 -7.17
CA GLN A 85 -8.13 -2.50 -6.08
C GLN A 85 -8.51 -3.86 -6.65
N ILE A 86 -7.80 -4.91 -6.27
CA ILE A 86 -8.16 -6.31 -6.55
C ILE A 86 -8.53 -7.00 -5.25
N GLY A 87 -9.74 -7.54 -5.18
CA GLY A 87 -10.15 -8.25 -3.98
C GLY A 87 -11.48 -8.95 -4.05
N ILE A 88 -11.81 -9.59 -2.93
CA ILE A 88 -13.11 -10.23 -2.72
C ILE A 88 -14.17 -9.14 -2.54
N ILE A 89 -13.88 -8.19 -1.65
CA ILE A 89 -14.70 -7.01 -1.36
C ILE A 89 -13.85 -5.76 -1.59
N ASN A 90 -14.31 -4.89 -2.47
CA ASN A 90 -13.70 -3.57 -2.72
C ASN A 90 -14.72 -2.47 -2.42
N TYR A 91 -14.33 -1.46 -1.65
CA TYR A 91 -15.11 -0.25 -1.38
C TYR A 91 -14.41 0.98 -1.94
N CYS A 92 -15.07 1.68 -2.86
CA CYS A 92 -14.46 2.75 -3.64
C CYS A 92 -15.43 3.94 -3.83
N PRO A 93 -15.34 4.98 -3.00
CA PRO A 93 -16.27 6.11 -3.07
C PRO A 93 -15.94 7.14 -4.18
N ASN A 94 -14.83 7.04 -4.92
CA ASN A 94 -14.55 7.81 -6.15
C ASN A 94 -13.31 7.30 -6.91
N ASN A 95 -13.28 7.50 -8.24
CA ASN A 95 -12.12 7.42 -9.14
C ASN A 95 -11.17 6.21 -9.01
N THR A 96 -11.60 5.11 -8.38
CA THR A 96 -10.85 3.86 -8.32
C THR A 96 -11.41 2.88 -9.35
N ILE A 97 -10.53 2.13 -10.02
CA ILE A 97 -10.91 1.02 -10.90
C ILE A 97 -10.77 -0.29 -10.11
N PRO A 98 -11.87 -0.84 -9.57
CA PRO A 98 -11.85 -2.13 -8.89
C PRO A 98 -11.96 -3.29 -9.89
N ILE A 99 -11.06 -4.28 -9.79
CA ILE A 99 -11.22 -5.60 -10.42
C ILE A 99 -11.59 -6.61 -9.34
N MET A 100 -12.60 -7.42 -9.62
CA MET A 100 -13.33 -8.16 -8.61
C MET A 100 -13.45 -9.65 -8.88
N LEU A 101 -13.50 -10.43 -7.79
CA LEU A 101 -14.03 -11.79 -7.80
C LEU A 101 -15.49 -11.90 -7.29
N VAL A 102 -15.94 -11.13 -6.29
CA VAL A 102 -17.27 -11.31 -5.64
C VAL A 102 -18.21 -10.08 -5.61
N ALA A 103 -17.99 -9.05 -4.78
CA ALA A 103 -18.96 -7.92 -4.66
C ALA A 103 -18.32 -6.52 -4.44
N ASN A 104 -18.73 -5.53 -5.26
CA ASN A 104 -18.14 -4.18 -5.33
C ASN A 104 -19.13 -3.13 -4.86
N TYR A 105 -18.70 -2.32 -3.90
CA TYR A 105 -19.47 -1.20 -3.37
C TYR A 105 -18.77 0.09 -3.75
N CYS A 106 -19.12 0.63 -4.92
CA CYS A 106 -18.71 1.97 -5.33
C CYS A 106 -19.86 2.93 -5.08
N SER A 107 -19.78 3.74 -4.02
CA SER A 107 -20.71 4.84 -3.82
C SER A 107 -20.23 6.03 -4.64
N SER A 108 -20.91 6.36 -5.74
CA SER A 108 -20.69 7.65 -6.42
C SER A 108 -20.99 8.80 -5.44
N PRO A 109 -20.22 9.90 -5.46
CA PRO A 109 -20.53 11.09 -4.69
C PRO A 109 -21.93 11.54 -5.12
N SER A 110 -22.77 11.86 -4.13
CA SER A 110 -24.08 12.44 -4.40
C SER A 110 -23.92 13.62 -5.37
N PRO A 111 -24.74 13.75 -6.42
CA PRO A 111 -24.75 14.96 -7.22
C PRO A 111 -24.98 16.14 -6.27
N GLN A 112 -24.02 17.06 -6.18
CA GLN A 112 -24.29 18.35 -5.56
C GLN A 112 -25.36 19.01 -6.43
N SER A 113 -26.54 19.23 -5.84
CA SER A 113 -27.62 19.95 -6.46
C SER A 113 -27.19 21.40 -6.70
N GLU A 114 -27.04 21.78 -7.96
CA GLU A 114 -27.21 23.16 -8.43
C GLU A 114 -28.38 23.21 -9.41
#